data_AF-A0A7S9ATV8-F1
#
_entry.id   AF-A0A7S9ATV8-F1
#
_cell.length_a   1.000
_cell.length_b   1.000
_cell.length_c   1.000
_cell.angle_alpha   90.00
_cell.angle_beta   90.00
_cell.angle_gamma   90.00
#
_symmetry.space_group_name_H-M   'P 1'
#
loop_
_entity.id
_entity.type
_entity.pdbx_description
1 polymer ?
#
loop_
_entity_poly.entity_id
_entity_poly.type
_entity_poly.pdbx_seq_one_letter_code
_entity_poly.pdbx_strand_id
1 'polypeptide(L)'
;KFLYHYKNLRWARGRHETYLCYIVKRRYSSVSCALDFGYLRNRNGCHAEMLFLRYLSVWVGHDPHRAYRVTWFSSWSPCYDCAKRTLEFLKGHPNFSLRIFSARLYFCEERNAEPEGLRKLQKAGVRLAVMSYK
;
A
#
# COMPACT_ATOMS: atom_id res chain seq x y z
N LYS A 1 -8.46 12.94 -14.50
CA LYS A 1 -8.93 11.64 -13.96
C LYS A 1 -8.28 11.27 -12.62
N PHE A 2 -6.95 11.32 -12.48
CA PHE A 2 -6.25 10.93 -11.25
C PHE A 2 -6.77 11.58 -9.95
N LEU A 3 -6.91 12.92 -9.90
CA LEU A 3 -7.43 13.64 -8.72
C LEU A 3 -8.87 13.27 -8.33
N TYR A 4 -9.70 12.88 -9.29
CA TYR A 4 -11.09 12.44 -9.03
C TYR A 4 -11.11 11.22 -8.09
N HIS A 5 -10.11 10.33 -8.21
CA HIS A 5 -9.96 9.15 -7.36
C HIS A 5 -9.34 9.48 -6.00
N TYR A 6 -8.72 10.63 -5.77
CA TYR A 6 -8.13 10.97 -4.46
C TYR A 6 -9.01 11.89 -3.60
N LYS A 7 -10.14 12.38 -4.12
CA LYS A 7 -11.08 13.18 -3.33
C LYS A 7 -11.61 12.39 -2.13
N ASN A 8 -11.31 12.84 -0.91
CA ASN A 8 -11.70 12.18 0.34
C ASN A 8 -13.20 12.37 0.63
N LEU A 9 -14.04 11.59 -0.06
CA LEU A 9 -15.48 11.50 0.19
C LEU A 9 -15.77 10.22 0.94
N ARG A 10 -16.56 10.30 2.02
CA ARG A 10 -16.99 9.12 2.78
C ARG A 10 -17.80 8.14 1.92
N TRP A 11 -18.68 8.67 1.06
CA TRP A 11 -19.52 7.89 0.15
C TRP A 11 -19.15 8.24 -1.28
N ALA A 12 -18.45 7.34 -1.95
CA ALA A 12 -17.82 7.59 -3.23
C ALA A 12 -18.38 6.67 -4.33
N ARG A 13 -19.60 6.95 -4.79
CA ARG A 13 -20.22 6.22 -5.91
C ARG A 13 -19.42 6.39 -7.21
N GLY A 14 -19.39 5.34 -8.04
CA GLY A 14 -18.72 5.33 -9.35
C GLY A 14 -17.19 5.19 -9.33
N ARG A 15 -16.56 5.06 -8.15
CA ARG A 15 -15.10 4.89 -8.04
C ARG A 15 -14.69 3.42 -7.96
N HIS A 16 -14.78 2.73 -9.09
CA HIS A 16 -14.42 1.31 -9.23
C HIS A 16 -12.92 1.08 -9.46
N GLU A 17 -12.12 2.14 -9.53
CA GLU A 17 -10.68 2.06 -9.74
C GLU A 17 -9.91 2.49 -8.49
N THR A 18 -8.91 1.68 -8.16
CA THR A 18 -7.92 1.96 -7.12
C THR A 18 -6.62 2.37 -7.76
N TYR A 19 -6.21 3.60 -7.50
CA TYR A 19 -4.90 4.14 -7.84
C TYR A 19 -4.00 4.01 -6.62
N LEU A 20 -2.77 3.56 -6.84
CA LEU A 20 -1.74 3.41 -5.82
C LEU A 20 -0.47 4.08 -6.32
N CYS A 21 -0.16 5.25 -5.78
CA CYS A 21 1.15 5.86 -5.91
C CYS A 21 2.09 5.31 -4.86
N TYR A 22 3.37 5.19 -5.21
CA TYR A 22 4.36 4.68 -4.28
C TYR A 22 5.68 5.44 -4.37
N ILE A 23 6.38 5.43 -3.25
CA ILE A 23 7.78 5.84 -3.16
C ILE A 23 8.53 4.68 -2.50
N VAL A 24 9.61 4.22 -3.13
CA VAL A 24 10.51 3.18 -2.62
C VAL A 24 11.87 3.82 -2.35
N LYS A 25 12.29 3.80 -1.08
CA LYS A 25 13.65 4.17 -0.69
C LYS A 25 14.45 2.90 -0.44
N ARG A 26 15.53 2.73 -1.19
CA ARG A 26 16.48 1.61 -1.10
C ARG A 26 17.75 2.10 -0.43
N ARG A 27 18.17 1.46 0.66
CA ARG A 27 19.42 1.81 1.36
C ARG A 27 20.52 0.87 0.93
N TYR A 28 21.60 1.41 0.34
CA TYR A 28 22.80 0.66 -0.03
C TYR A 28 23.86 0.71 1.07
N SER A 29 23.99 1.86 1.74
CA SER A 29 24.92 2.05 2.86
C SER A 29 24.39 3.09 3.86
N SER A 30 25.20 3.45 4.85
CA SER A 30 24.86 4.52 5.78
C SER A 30 24.58 5.86 5.09
N VAL A 31 25.28 6.11 3.98
CA VAL A 31 25.30 7.37 3.23
C VAL A 31 24.68 7.28 1.83
N SER A 32 24.49 6.07 1.27
CA SER A 32 23.93 5.88 -0.07
C SER A 32 22.50 5.33 -0.04
N CYS A 33 21.60 6.03 -0.75
CA CYS A 33 20.23 5.58 -0.97
C CYS A 33 19.77 5.89 -2.40
N ALA A 34 18.97 5.01 -2.99
CA ALA A 34 18.21 5.31 -4.20
C ALA A 34 16.74 5.51 -3.85
N LEU A 35 16.12 6.46 -4.56
CA LEU A 35 14.70 6.73 -4.48
C LEU A 35 14.07 6.38 -5.83
N ASP A 36 13.00 5.60 -5.79
CA ASP A 36 12.18 5.28 -6.93
C ASP A 36 10.72 5.63 -6.61
N PHE A 37 9.94 6.01 -7.62
CA PHE A 37 8.55 6.37 -7.45
C PHE A 37 7.75 6.07 -8.71
N GLY A 38 6.47 5.84 -8.52
CA GLY A 38 5.58 5.55 -9.63
C GLY A 38 4.14 5.44 -9.17
N TYR A 39 3.30 4.96 -10.08
CA TYR A 39 1.91 4.68 -9.78
C TYR A 39 1.43 3.44 -10.50
N LEU A 40 0.46 2.78 -9.89
CA LEU A 40 -0.24 1.63 -10.40
C LEU A 40 -1.74 1.90 -10.32
N ARG A 41 -2.48 1.17 -11.16
CA ARG A 41 -3.93 1.11 -11.11
C ARG A 41 -4.34 -0.35 -11.15
N ASN A 42 -5.43 -0.69 -10.47
CA ASN A 42 -6.05 -2.00 -10.62
C ASN A 42 -6.34 -2.31 -12.11
N ARG A 43 -6.28 -3.60 -12.44
CA ARG A 43 -6.62 -4.16 -13.76
C ARG A 43 -7.72 -5.21 -13.56
N ASN A 44 -8.38 -5.65 -14.63
CA ASN A 44 -9.47 -6.63 -14.54
C ASN A 44 -9.05 -7.84 -13.70
N GLY A 45 -9.73 -8.04 -12.56
CA GLY A 45 -9.47 -9.13 -11.62
C GLY A 45 -8.22 -8.99 -10.74
N CYS A 46 -7.51 -7.87 -10.76
CA CYS A 46 -6.28 -7.68 -9.98
C CYS A 46 -6.22 -6.30 -9.31
N HIS A 47 -6.18 -6.31 -7.98
CA HIS A 47 -6.06 -5.10 -7.17
C HIS A 47 -4.68 -4.44 -7.28
N ALA A 48 -4.62 -3.13 -7.05
CA ALA A 48 -3.39 -2.35 -7.21
C ALA A 48 -2.28 -2.79 -6.24
N GLU A 49 -2.65 -3.19 -5.02
CA GLU A 49 -1.74 -3.71 -4.00
C GLU A 49 -1.07 -5.01 -4.48
N MET A 50 -1.84 -5.90 -5.12
CA MET A 50 -1.32 -7.16 -5.65
C MET A 50 -0.33 -6.94 -6.79
N LEU A 51 -0.61 -5.99 -7.68
CA LEU A 51 0.33 -5.58 -8.72
C LEU A 51 1.61 -5.01 -8.11
N PHE A 52 1.49 -4.19 -7.07
CA PHE A 52 2.64 -3.63 -6.37
C PHE A 52 3.50 -4.71 -5.69
N LEU A 53 2.89 -5.65 -4.97
CA LEU A 53 3.63 -6.73 -4.30
C LEU A 53 4.39 -7.61 -5.31
N ARG A 54 3.79 -7.91 -6.47
CA ARG A 54 4.48 -8.64 -7.56
C ARG A 54 5.64 -7.85 -8.15
N TYR A 55 5.44 -6.56 -8.36
CA TYR A 55 6.52 -5.69 -8.82
C TYR A 55 7.67 -5.72 -7.81
N LEU A 56 7.37 -5.51 -6.52
CA LEU A 56 8.34 -5.45 -5.45
C LEU A 56 9.06 -6.79 -5.20
N SER A 57 8.39 -7.93 -5.34
CA SER A 57 9.03 -9.24 -5.15
C SER A 57 10.19 -9.48 -6.10
N VAL A 58 10.17 -8.89 -7.31
CA VAL A 58 11.31 -8.93 -8.23
C VAL A 58 12.51 -8.20 -7.63
N TRP A 59 12.30 -7.00 -7.09
CA TRP A 59 13.36 -6.20 -6.46
C TRP A 59 13.97 -6.88 -5.23
N VAL A 60 13.12 -7.40 -4.36
CA VAL A 60 13.57 -8.06 -3.13
C VAL A 60 14.25 -9.39 -3.43
N GLY A 61 13.83 -10.10 -4.48
CA GLY A 61 14.51 -11.31 -4.95
C GLY A 61 15.95 -11.06 -5.42
N HIS A 62 16.25 -9.88 -5.96
CA HIS A 62 17.62 -9.53 -6.36
C HIS A 62 18.55 -9.20 -5.18
N ASP A 63 18.01 -8.64 -4.09
CA ASP A 63 18.79 -8.34 -2.88
C ASP A 63 17.90 -8.44 -1.62
N PRO A 64 17.85 -9.63 -0.98
CA PRO A 64 16.96 -9.90 0.15
C PRO A 64 17.44 -9.27 1.47
N HIS A 65 18.73 -8.95 1.59
CA HIS A 65 19.30 -8.34 2.80
C HIS A 65 19.17 -6.82 2.80
N ARG A 66 18.78 -6.23 1.67
CA ARG A 66 18.60 -4.78 1.55
C ARG A 66 17.42 -4.26 2.35
N ALA A 67 17.62 -3.10 2.97
CA ALA A 67 16.54 -2.39 3.64
C ALA A 67 15.71 -1.56 2.65
N TYR A 68 14.40 -1.78 2.67
CA TYR A 68 13.42 -1.09 1.84
C TYR A 68 12.47 -0.29 2.72
N ARG A 69 12.30 1.00 2.42
CA ARG A 69 11.26 1.83 3.02
C ARG A 69 10.28 2.26 1.96
N VAL A 70 9.07 1.74 2.03
CA VAL A 70 8.02 1.98 1.05
C VAL A 70 6.92 2.82 1.65
N THR A 71 6.44 3.78 0.87
CA THR A 71 5.25 4.56 1.21
C THR A 71 4.24 4.44 0.08
N TRP A 72 3.03 3.98 0.40
CA TRP A 72 1.88 3.98 -0.49
C TRP A 72 1.02 5.21 -0.24
N PHE A 73 0.52 5.78 -1.32
CA PHE A 73 -0.57 6.73 -1.35
C PHE A 73 -1.67 6.10 -2.20
N SER A 74 -2.74 5.63 -1.58
CA SER A 74 -3.79 4.88 -2.27
C SER A 74 -5.11 5.65 -2.27
N SER A 75 -5.87 5.55 -3.35
CA SER A 75 -7.20 6.17 -3.44
C SER A 75 -8.22 5.51 -2.50
N TRP A 76 -8.07 4.21 -2.27
CA TRP A 76 -8.85 3.39 -1.35
C TRP A 76 -7.88 2.63 -0.43
N SER A 77 -8.29 2.38 0.82
CA SER A 77 -7.56 1.45 1.68
C SER A 77 -7.62 0.04 1.12
N PRO A 78 -6.61 -0.81 1.41
CA PRO A 78 -6.63 -2.20 0.97
C PRO A 78 -7.87 -2.94 1.51
N CYS A 79 -8.43 -3.83 0.69
CA CYS A 79 -9.44 -4.78 1.16
C CYS A 79 -8.79 -5.82 2.10
N TYR A 80 -9.62 -6.66 2.72
CA TYR A 80 -9.17 -7.69 3.66
C TYR A 80 -8.09 -8.61 3.06
N ASP A 81 -8.34 -9.16 1.86
CA ASP A 81 -7.41 -10.09 1.21
C ASP A 81 -6.10 -9.41 0.81
N CYS A 82 -6.15 -8.17 0.31
CA CYS A 82 -4.95 -7.39 0.02
C CYS A 82 -4.14 -7.12 1.29
N ALA A 83 -4.81 -6.81 2.41
CA ALA A 83 -4.16 -6.60 3.69
C ALA A 83 -3.51 -7.88 4.22
N LYS A 84 -4.20 -9.02 4.11
CA LYS A 84 -3.66 -10.34 4.48
C LYS A 84 -2.43 -10.70 3.67
N ARG A 85 -2.49 -10.57 2.33
CA ARG A 85 -1.35 -10.87 1.45
C ARG A 85 -0.18 -9.92 1.66
N THR A 86 -0.46 -8.65 1.95
CA THR A 86 0.58 -7.69 2.34
C THR A 86 1.24 -8.14 3.64
N LEU A 87 0.47 -8.57 4.64
CA LEU A 87 1.02 -9.08 5.89
C LEU A 87 1.91 -10.33 5.68
N GLU A 88 1.47 -11.28 4.86
CA GLU A 88 2.26 -12.47 4.50
C GLU A 88 3.58 -12.07 3.84
N PHE A 89 3.55 -11.09 2.93
CA PHE A 89 4.76 -10.54 2.32
C PHE A 89 5.69 -9.91 3.37
N LEU A 90 5.16 -9.11 4.30
CA LEU A 90 5.97 -8.46 5.35
C LEU A 90 6.66 -9.48 6.28
N LYS A 91 5.99 -10.58 6.61
CA LYS A 91 6.56 -11.65 7.46
C LYS A 91 7.79 -12.30 6.83
N GLY A 92 7.82 -12.44 5.51
CA GLY A 92 8.96 -12.99 4.77
C GLY A 92 10.12 -12.01 4.60
N HIS A 93 9.93 -10.72 4.88
CA HIS A 93 10.88 -9.65 4.54
C HIS A 93 11.07 -8.68 5.72
N PRO A 94 11.83 -9.05 6.77
CA PRO A 94 11.96 -8.23 7.98
C PRO A 94 12.64 -6.88 7.75
N ASN A 95 13.44 -6.75 6.68
CA ASN A 95 14.12 -5.50 6.31
C ASN A 95 13.20 -4.51 5.56
N PHE A 96 11.92 -4.85 5.42
CA PHE A 96 10.93 -4.06 4.72
C PHE A 96 10.04 -3.27 5.69
N SER A 97 9.94 -1.96 5.49
CA SER A 97 9.04 -1.08 6.22
C SER A 97 8.01 -0.46 5.29
N LEU A 98 6.72 -0.55 5.67
CA LEU A 98 5.60 -0.05 4.89
C LEU A 98 4.86 1.07 5.63
N ARG A 99 4.51 2.11 4.87
CA ARG A 99 3.59 3.16 5.29
C ARG A 99 2.46 3.23 4.26
N ILE A 100 1.22 3.28 4.69
CA ILE A 100 0.06 3.39 3.81
C ILE A 100 -0.72 4.64 4.19
N PHE A 101 -0.85 5.53 3.21
CA PHE A 101 -1.72 6.69 3.28
C PHE A 101 -2.88 6.46 2.32
N SER A 102 -4.10 6.37 2.85
CA SER A 102 -5.28 6.14 2.01
C SER A 102 -6.15 7.39 1.98
N ALA A 103 -6.63 7.76 0.79
CA ALA A 103 -7.55 8.88 0.64
C ALA A 103 -8.94 8.56 1.23
N ARG A 104 -9.36 7.29 1.16
CA ARG A 104 -10.66 6.80 1.68
C ARG A 104 -10.51 5.40 2.26
N LEU A 105 -11.37 5.05 3.19
CA LEU A 105 -11.48 3.69 3.72
C LEU A 105 -12.46 2.87 2.88
N TYR A 106 -12.04 1.69 2.43
CA TYR A 106 -12.87 0.73 1.71
C TYR A 106 -13.68 -0.10 2.72
N PHE A 107 -15.00 -0.11 2.57
CA PHE A 107 -15.95 -0.89 3.38
C PHE A 107 -15.67 -0.88 4.90
N CYS A 108 -15.53 0.29 5.51
CA CYS A 108 -15.14 0.44 6.91
C CYS A 108 -16.26 0.23 7.96
N GLU A 109 -17.38 -0.39 7.60
CA GLU A 109 -18.46 -0.71 8.54
C GLU A 109 -18.06 -1.91 9.41
N GLU A 110 -18.53 -1.96 10.66
CA GLU A 110 -18.09 -2.98 11.64
C GLU A 110 -18.42 -4.42 11.24
N ARG A 111 -19.45 -4.61 10.40
CA ARG A 111 -19.87 -5.92 9.91
C ARG A 111 -18.92 -6.48 8.83
N ASN A 112 -18.04 -5.65 8.29
CA ASN A 112 -17.16 -6.01 7.20
C ASN A 112 -15.78 -6.45 7.72
N ALA A 113 -15.05 -7.23 6.92
CA ALA A 113 -13.75 -7.77 7.31
C ALA A 113 -12.61 -6.74 7.16
N GLU A 114 -12.79 -5.71 6.34
CA GLU A 114 -11.78 -4.72 5.98
C GLU A 114 -11.13 -4.02 7.20
N PRO A 115 -11.89 -3.54 8.21
CA PRO A 115 -11.30 -3.00 9.44
C PRO A 115 -10.37 -3.99 10.14
N GLU A 116 -10.68 -5.28 10.15
CA GLU A 116 -9.83 -6.32 10.74
C GLU A 116 -8.50 -6.44 9.99
N GLY A 117 -8.54 -6.42 8.65
CA GLY A 117 -7.34 -6.43 7.81
C GLY A 117 -6.42 -5.24 8.10
N LEU A 118 -6.98 -4.04 8.23
CA LEU A 118 -6.23 -2.84 8.59
C LEU A 118 -5.64 -2.93 10.00
N ARG A 119 -6.40 -3.43 10.98
CA ARG A 119 -5.88 -3.65 12.35
C ARG A 119 -4.72 -4.64 12.36
N LYS A 120 -4.79 -5.73 11.57
CA LYS A 120 -3.69 -6.69 11.44
C LYS A 120 -2.43 -6.07 10.85
N LEU A 121 -2.57 -5.23 9.82
CA LEU A 121 -1.44 -4.48 9.25
C LEU A 121 -0.81 -3.54 10.30
N GLN A 122 -1.64 -2.81 11.04
CA GLN A 122 -1.15 -1.91 12.09
C GLN A 122 -0.39 -2.66 13.19
N LYS A 123 -0.92 -3.80 13.65
CA LYS A 123 -0.25 -4.68 14.64
C LYS A 123 1.08 -5.22 14.14
N ALA A 124 1.24 -5.40 12.83
CA ALA A 124 2.48 -5.82 12.20
C ALA A 124 3.49 -4.68 11.97
N GLY A 125 3.21 -3.47 12.50
CA GLY A 125 4.11 -2.33 12.41
C GLY A 125 3.93 -1.45 11.16
N VAL A 126 2.91 -1.72 10.33
CA VAL A 126 2.58 -0.85 9.19
C VAL A 126 1.97 0.45 9.71
N ARG A 127 2.54 1.59 9.33
CA ARG A 127 1.94 2.89 9.65
C ARG A 127 0.79 3.17 8.68
N LEU A 128 -0.44 3.18 9.19
CA LEU A 128 -1.65 3.52 8.45
C LEU A 128 -2.10 4.95 8.79
N ALA A 129 -2.53 5.71 7.80
CA ALA A 129 -3.16 7.01 8.02
C ALA A 129 -4.11 7.38 6.87
N VAL A 130 -5.11 8.21 7.17
CA VAL A 130 -5.94 8.85 6.14
C VAL A 130 -5.21 10.09 5.63
N MET A 131 -5.23 10.33 4.32
CA MET A 131 -4.60 11.51 3.72
C MET A 131 -5.34 12.79 4.14
N SER A 132 -4.59 13.77 4.63
CA SER A 132 -5.03 15.14 4.87
C SER A 132 -4.31 16.10 3.93
N TYR A 133 -4.87 17.30 3.73
CA TYR A 133 -4.10 18.40 3.16
C TYR A 133 -2.94 18.74 4.12
N LYS A 134 -1.78 19.06 3.57
CA LYS A 134 -0.60 19.50 4.31
C LYS A 134 -0.10 20.79 3.71
#